data_AF-N9JQR9-F1
#
_entry.id   AF-N9JQR9-F1
#
_cell.length_a   1.000
_cell.length_b   1.000
_cell.length_c   1.000
_cell.angle_alpha   90.00
_cell.angle_beta   90.00
_cell.angle_gamma   90.00
#
_symmetry.space_group_name_H-M   'P 1'
#
loop_
_entity.id
_entity.type
_entity.pdbx_description
1 polymer ?
#
loop_
_entity_poly.entity_id
_entity_poly.type
_entity_poly.pdbx_seq_one_letter_code
_entity_poly.pdbx_strand_id
1 'polypeptide(L)'
;MIKIEDINLLEQGYKLVFDLRSSSSILMDENYIKNIQQTTLDKGTTIGLKGDKGLYATAEWWENIKNGNIETYCVKGVIVGINQENPFIEENTMITIKVNGTNKEIFQDIV
;
A
#
# COMPACT_ATOMS: atom_id res chain seq x y z
N MET A 1 -4.30 -6.40 -11.01
CA MET A 1 -3.77 -6.70 -12.36
C MET A 1 -2.41 -6.05 -12.41
N ILE A 2 -1.37 -6.86 -12.45
CA ILE A 2 0.04 -6.44 -12.47
C ILE A 2 0.24 -5.60 -13.75
N LYS A 3 0.82 -4.39 -13.65
CA LYS A 3 1.06 -3.54 -14.83
C LYS A 3 2.16 -4.19 -15.70
N ILE A 4 2.21 -3.89 -17.00
CA ILE A 4 3.26 -4.40 -17.90
C ILE A 4 4.67 -4.04 -17.38
N GLU A 5 4.80 -2.85 -16.79
CA GLU A 5 6.04 -2.40 -16.14
C GLU A 5 6.46 -3.29 -14.98
N ASP A 6 5.50 -3.80 -14.21
CA ASP A 6 5.75 -4.71 -13.09
C ASP A 6 6.17 -6.11 -13.60
N ILE A 7 5.59 -6.57 -14.72
CA ILE A 7 5.99 -7.83 -15.39
C ILE A 7 7.45 -7.73 -15.86
N ASN A 8 7.82 -6.61 -16.48
CA ASN A 8 9.20 -6.38 -16.92
C ASN A 8 10.20 -6.41 -15.75
N LEU A 9 9.79 -5.97 -14.56
CA LEU A 9 10.64 -6.05 -13.36
C LEU A 9 10.81 -7.50 -12.89
N LEU A 10 9.73 -8.29 -12.89
CA LEU A 10 9.80 -9.71 -12.54
C LEU A 10 10.72 -10.49 -13.50
N GLU A 11 10.64 -10.20 -14.80
CA GLU A 11 11.53 -10.81 -15.82
C GLU A 11 13.00 -10.41 -15.65
N GLN A 12 13.26 -9.21 -15.11
CA GLN A 12 14.60 -8.75 -14.73
C GLN A 12 15.10 -9.38 -13.41
N GLY A 13 14.35 -10.30 -12.81
CA GLY A 13 14.72 -11.01 -11.59
C GLY A 13 14.37 -10.29 -10.29
N TYR A 14 13.61 -9.19 -10.35
CA TYR A 14 13.05 -8.59 -9.13
C TYR A 14 11.99 -9.52 -8.52
N LYS A 15 11.89 -9.50 -7.19
CA LYS A 15 10.85 -10.23 -6.46
C LYS A 15 9.79 -9.26 -5.98
N LEU A 16 8.52 -9.62 -6.15
CA LEU A 16 7.41 -8.91 -5.52
C LEU A 16 7.49 -9.13 -4.01
N VAL A 17 7.65 -8.04 -3.26
CA VAL A 17 7.77 -8.07 -1.80
C VAL A 17 6.42 -7.79 -1.13
N PHE A 18 5.64 -6.87 -1.70
CA PHE A 18 4.32 -6.51 -1.19
C PHE A 18 3.43 -5.99 -2.32
N ASP A 19 2.16 -6.38 -2.29
CA ASP A 19 1.11 -5.82 -3.14
C ASP A 19 -0.12 -5.59 -2.28
N LEU A 20 -0.50 -4.32 -2.10
CA LEU A 20 -1.65 -3.91 -1.30
C LEU A 20 -2.97 -4.53 -1.79
N ARG A 21 -3.11 -4.77 -3.10
CA ARG A 21 -4.32 -5.40 -3.64
C ARG A 21 -4.39 -6.89 -3.34
N SER A 22 -3.23 -7.50 -3.11
CA SER A 22 -3.11 -8.92 -2.81
C SER A 22 -2.88 -9.19 -1.32
N SER A 23 -2.68 -8.15 -0.48
CA SER A 23 -2.54 -8.31 0.96
C SER A 23 -3.89 -8.65 1.58
N SER A 24 -4.01 -9.89 2.02
CA SER A 24 -5.28 -10.50 2.45
C SER A 24 -5.73 -10.06 3.84
N SER A 25 -4.86 -9.50 4.68
CA SER A 25 -5.19 -9.07 6.05
C SER A 25 -6.18 -7.90 6.06
N ILE A 26 -5.83 -6.79 5.40
CA ILE A 26 -6.64 -5.56 5.36
C ILE A 26 -7.88 -5.74 4.47
N LEU A 27 -7.77 -6.50 3.38
CA LEU A 27 -8.88 -6.73 2.46
C LEU A 27 -9.92 -7.75 2.95
N MET A 28 -9.60 -8.53 4.00
CA MET A 28 -10.55 -9.48 4.61
C MET A 28 -11.23 -8.95 5.88
N ASP A 29 -10.75 -7.87 6.50
CA ASP A 29 -11.47 -7.22 7.59
C ASP A 29 -12.51 -6.22 7.06
N GLU A 30 -13.72 -6.72 6.87
CA GLU A 30 -14.87 -5.92 6.43
C GLU A 30 -15.19 -4.76 7.39
N ASN A 31 -14.95 -4.93 8.70
CA ASN A 31 -15.22 -3.88 9.68
C ASN A 31 -14.19 -2.76 9.57
N TYR A 32 -12.92 -3.10 9.36
CA TYR A 32 -11.87 -2.11 9.13
C TYR A 32 -12.17 -1.27 7.88
N ILE A 33 -12.47 -1.92 6.76
CA ILE A 33 -12.86 -1.22 5.52
C ILE A 33 -14.08 -0.34 5.77
N LYS A 34 -15.13 -0.88 6.41
CA LYS A 34 -16.36 -0.13 6.70
C LYS A 34 -16.09 1.10 7.56
N ASN A 35 -15.26 0.99 8.58
CA ASN A 35 -14.92 2.12 9.46
C ASN A 35 -14.18 3.21 8.68
N ILE A 36 -13.19 2.85 7.85
CA ILE A 36 -12.50 3.81 6.98
C ILE A 36 -13.47 4.52 6.04
N GLN A 37 -14.39 3.76 5.42
CA GLN A 37 -15.38 4.32 4.50
C GLN A 37 -16.35 5.26 5.25
N GLN A 38 -16.77 4.91 6.46
CA GLN A 38 -17.61 5.78 7.30
C GLN A 38 -16.88 7.08 7.67
N THR A 39 -15.61 7.01 8.10
CA THR A 39 -14.80 8.21 8.37
C THR A 39 -14.61 9.06 7.12
N THR A 40 -14.40 8.44 5.96
CA THR A 40 -14.27 9.15 4.68
C THR A 40 -15.54 9.91 4.30
N LEU A 41 -16.72 9.40 4.68
CA LEU A 41 -18.02 10.01 4.42
C LEU A 41 -18.42 11.06 5.46
N ASP A 42 -17.77 11.07 6.63
CA ASP A 42 -18.05 12.04 7.70
C ASP A 42 -17.53 13.43 7.31
N LYS A 43 -18.45 14.35 6.98
CA LYS A 43 -18.11 15.72 6.60
C LYS A 43 -17.63 16.59 7.77
N GLY A 44 -17.75 16.09 9.01
CA GLY A 44 -17.25 16.77 10.21
C GLY A 44 -15.78 16.45 10.51
N THR A 45 -15.19 15.45 9.86
CA THR A 45 -13.80 15.07 10.10
C THR A 45 -12.83 16.04 9.42
N THR A 46 -11.75 16.39 10.10
CA THR A 46 -10.59 17.09 9.53
C THR A 46 -9.45 16.13 9.18
N ILE A 47 -9.63 14.84 9.47
CA ILE A 47 -8.64 13.78 9.33
C ILE A 47 -9.22 12.59 8.57
N GLY A 48 -8.42 11.93 7.75
CA GLY A 48 -8.83 10.72 7.02
C GLY A 48 -8.49 10.76 5.53
N LEU A 49 -8.96 9.74 4.82
CA LEU A 49 -8.77 9.63 3.37
C LEU A 49 -9.73 10.55 2.62
N LYS A 50 -9.22 11.16 1.54
CA LYS A 50 -10.03 11.99 0.65
C LYS A 50 -10.88 11.08 -0.25
N GLY A 51 -12.21 11.11 -0.08
CA GLY A 51 -13.15 10.25 -0.80
C GLY A 51 -13.49 10.68 -2.23
N ASP A 52 -12.74 11.62 -2.82
CA ASP A 52 -13.04 12.21 -4.14
C ASP A 52 -12.65 11.32 -5.33
N LYS A 53 -12.03 10.16 -5.06
CA LYS A 53 -11.62 9.14 -6.05
C LYS A 53 -12.21 7.76 -5.73
N GLY A 54 -13.40 7.75 -5.12
CA GLY A 54 -14.05 6.55 -4.61
C GLY A 54 -13.63 6.24 -3.17
N LEU A 55 -14.43 5.39 -2.52
CA LEU A 55 -14.19 4.96 -1.14
C LEU A 55 -13.10 3.88 -1.08
N TYR A 56 -12.31 3.88 -0.02
CA TYR A 56 -11.22 2.91 0.18
C TYR A 56 -11.65 1.46 -0.12
N ALA A 57 -10.81 0.73 -0.85
CA ALA A 57 -11.01 -0.66 -1.29
C ALA A 57 -12.23 -0.94 -2.19
N THR A 58 -13.02 0.06 -2.60
CA THR A 58 -14.12 -0.15 -3.55
C THR A 58 -13.64 -0.31 -5.00
N ALA A 59 -14.51 -0.85 -5.86
CA ALA A 59 -14.22 -0.99 -7.30
C ALA A 59 -13.85 0.35 -7.95
N GLU A 60 -14.56 1.43 -7.62
CA GLU A 60 -14.27 2.78 -8.11
C GLU A 60 -12.86 3.24 -7.72
N TRP A 61 -12.46 3.00 -6.47
CA TRP A 61 -11.14 3.35 -5.96
C TRP A 61 -10.03 2.60 -6.72
N TRP A 62 -10.20 1.30 -6.94
CA TRP A 62 -9.26 0.49 -7.71
C TRP A 62 -9.16 0.91 -9.18
N GLU A 63 -10.28 1.28 -9.81
CA GLU A 63 -10.25 1.79 -11.19
C GLU A 63 -9.56 3.16 -11.26
N ASN A 64 -9.72 4.04 -10.25
CA ASN A 64 -8.98 5.31 -10.20
C ASN A 64 -7.47 5.10 -10.05
N ILE A 65 -7.03 4.12 -9.25
CA ILE A 65 -5.61 3.72 -9.18
C ILE A 65 -5.12 3.22 -10.55
N LYS A 66 -5.88 2.33 -11.19
CA LYS A 66 -5.52 1.74 -12.48
C LYS A 66 -5.41 2.78 -13.58
N ASN A 67 -6.30 3.77 -13.58
CA ASN A 67 -6.33 4.85 -14.56
C ASN A 67 -5.35 5.99 -14.26
N GLY A 68 -4.59 5.92 -13.15
CA GLY A 68 -3.63 6.95 -12.76
C GLY A 68 -4.26 8.22 -12.20
N ASN A 69 -5.53 8.18 -11.79
CA ASN A 69 -6.23 9.29 -11.14
C ASN A 69 -5.86 9.44 -9.66
N ILE A 70 -5.33 8.38 -9.06
CA ILE A 70 -4.68 8.37 -7.75
C ILE A 70 -3.19 8.17 -8.02
N GLU A 71 -2.36 9.06 -7.49
CA GLU A 71 -0.91 8.99 -7.68
C GLU A 71 -0.35 7.75 -6.97
N THR A 72 0.43 6.96 -7.72
CA THR A 72 1.08 5.75 -7.22
C THR A 72 2.57 5.81 -7.47
N TYR A 73 3.37 5.36 -6.50
CA TYR A 73 4.82 5.29 -6.64
C TYR A 73 5.28 3.83 -6.62
N CYS A 74 6.12 3.46 -7.58
CA CYS A 74 6.86 2.20 -7.54
C CYS A 74 8.28 2.46 -7.04
N VAL A 75 8.69 1.77 -5.98
CA VAL A 75 10.05 1.86 -5.43
C VAL A 75 10.78 0.55 -5.64
N LYS A 76 11.95 0.62 -6.29
CA LYS A 76 12.83 -0.53 -6.52
C LYS A 76 14.17 -0.30 -5.82
N GLY A 77 14.71 -1.34 -5.20
CA GLY A 77 15.97 -1.28 -4.47
C GLY A 77 16.43 -2.66 -4.01
N VAL A 78 17.57 -2.68 -3.32
CA VAL A 78 18.10 -3.90 -2.70
C VAL A 78 17.60 -3.96 -1.26
N ILE A 79 17.00 -5.07 -0.85
CA ILE A 79 16.64 -5.29 0.56
C ILE A 79 17.93 -5.37 1.37
N VAL A 80 18.07 -4.48 2.35
CA VAL A 80 19.23 -4.41 3.25
C VAL A 80 18.87 -4.67 4.70
N GLY A 81 17.58 -4.75 5.02
CA GLY A 81 17.09 -5.10 6.36
C GLY A 81 15.62 -5.51 6.32
N ILE A 82 15.26 -6.44 7.18
CA ILE A 82 13.89 -6.81 7.50
C ILE A 82 13.80 -6.67 9.02
N ASN A 83 13.12 -5.63 9.48
CA ASN A 83 12.98 -5.34 10.91
C ASN A 83 11.59 -5.82 11.33
N GLN A 84 11.56 -6.88 12.13
CA GLN A 84 10.34 -7.44 12.73
C GLN A 84 9.99 -6.79 14.08
N GLU A 85 10.76 -5.80 14.53
CA GLU A 85 10.67 -5.25 15.87
C GLU A 85 10.54 -3.72 15.83
N ASN A 86 9.38 -3.22 15.37
CA ASN A 86 8.98 -1.88 15.76
C ASN A 86 8.03 -1.99 16.96
N PRO A 87 8.45 -1.66 18.19
CA PRO A 87 7.62 -1.79 19.38
C PRO A 87 6.40 -0.84 19.38
N PHE A 88 6.33 0.10 18.44
CA PHE A 88 5.20 1.02 18.28
C PHE A 88 4.13 0.52 17.31
N ILE A 89 4.37 -0.60 16.60
CA ILE A 89 3.42 -1.16 15.65
C ILE A 89 3.44 -2.68 15.79
N GLU A 90 2.50 -3.21 16.56
CA GLU A 90 2.26 -4.65 16.64
C GLU A 90 1.99 -5.18 15.22
N GLU A 91 2.81 -6.13 14.76
CA GLU A 91 2.64 -6.95 13.54
C GLU A 91 3.15 -6.43 12.18
N ASN A 92 3.65 -5.19 12.06
CA ASN A 92 4.12 -4.70 10.75
C ASN A 92 5.58 -5.06 10.44
N THR A 93 5.80 -5.79 9.34
CA THR A 93 7.14 -6.05 8.82
C THR A 93 7.67 -4.79 8.12
N MET A 94 8.68 -4.14 8.71
CA MET A 94 9.35 -3.01 8.06
C MET A 94 10.52 -3.54 7.21
N ILE A 95 10.51 -3.19 5.93
CA ILE A 95 11.55 -3.60 4.99
C ILE A 95 12.38 -2.38 4.63
N THR A 96 13.66 -2.40 5.00
CA THR A 96 14.60 -1.37 4.58
C THR A 96 15.19 -1.75 3.23
N ILE A 97 15.00 -0.89 2.25
CA ILE A 97 15.59 -1.02 0.92
C ILE A 97 16.61 0.09 0.66
N LYS A 98 17.69 -0.23 -0.04
CA LYS A 98 18.67 0.75 -0.51
C LYS A 98 18.33 1.17 -1.93
N VAL A 99 18.06 2.45 -2.11
CA VAL A 99 17.70 3.08 -3.39
C VAL A 99 18.69 4.19 -3.68
N ASN A 100 19.48 4.05 -4.76
CA ASN A 100 20.48 5.03 -5.18
C ASN A 100 21.45 5.46 -4.06
N GLY A 101 21.85 4.52 -3.20
CA GLY A 101 22.76 4.79 -2.08
C GLY A 101 22.09 5.18 -0.77
N THR A 102 20.80 5.54 -0.78
CA THR A 102 20.03 5.97 0.39
C THR A 102 19.12 4.85 0.89
N ASN A 103 19.02 4.69 2.21
CA ASN A 103 18.08 3.76 2.82
C ASN A 103 16.66 4.36 2.81
N LYS A 104 15.68 3.55 2.44
CA LYS A 104 14.25 3.86 2.52
C LYS A 104 13.53 2.74 3.25
N GLU A 105 12.54 3.09 4.04
CA GLU A 105 11.70 2.14 4.78
C GLU A 105 10.39 1.94 4.03
N ILE A 106 10.00 0.68 3.84
CA ILE A 106 8.70 0.27 3.34
C ILE A 106 8.00 -0.43 4.48
N PHE A 107 6.83 0.08 4.84
CA PHE A 107 5.97 -0.52 5.86
C PHE A 107 5.00 -1.46 5.16
N GLN A 108 5.08 -2.74 5.49
CA GLN A 108 4.05 -3.71 5.14
C GLN A 108 2.88 -3.51 6.09
N ASP A 109 1.71 -3.21 5.51
CA ASP A 109 0.45 -2.88 6.18
C ASP A 109 0.46 -1.55 6.97
N ILE A 110 -0.56 -0.73 6.76
CA ILE A 110 -0.86 0.42 7.62
C ILE A 110 -1.98 -0.07 8.53
N VAL A 111 -1.66 -0.27 9.80
CA VAL A 111 -2.64 -0.33 10.91
C VAL A 111 -2.78 1.08 11.46
#